data_AF-A0A550C9C0-F1
#
_entry.id   AF-A0A550C9C0-F1
#
_cell.length_a   1.000
_cell.length_b   1.000
_cell.length_c   1.000
_cell.angle_alpha   90.00
_cell.angle_beta   90.00
_cell.angle_gamma   90.00
#
_symmetry.space_group_name_H-M   'P 1'
#
loop_
_entity.id
_entity.type
_entity.pdbx_description
1 polymer ?
#
loop_
_entity_poly.entity_id
_entity_poly.type
_entity_poly.pdbx_seq_one_letter_code
_entity_poly.pdbx_strand_id
1 'polypeptide(L)'
;ALRYPLFAQIFASLHPLDLLCVFRTTKILRAVVLSRSATSAWKRSFSAVEAAPSIPDDISIPHLASLMFENFCQYCLKYAPTVYWECRARVCKHCLYIQCVRYVTDRSIALTCFSAATWCRKRQSSI
;
A
#
# COMPACT_ATOMS: atom_id res chain seq x y z
N ALA A 1 -4.96 -15.62 -28.43
CA ALA A 1 -4.82 -15.81 -26.98
C ALA A 1 -3.35 -15.66 -26.60
N LEU A 2 -2.97 -14.52 -26.00
CA LEU A 2 -1.58 -14.30 -25.57
C LEU A 2 -1.28 -15.22 -24.38
N ARG A 3 -0.20 -15.99 -24.48
CA ARG A 3 0.28 -16.89 -23.42
C ARG A 3 0.71 -16.03 -22.22
N TYR A 4 -0.13 -16.02 -21.19
CA TYR A 4 0.09 -15.37 -19.89
C TYR A 4 1.36 -15.77 -19.06
N PRO A 5 2.09 -16.90 -19.28
CA PRO A 5 3.21 -17.26 -18.40
C PRO A 5 4.42 -16.33 -18.46
N LEU A 6 4.69 -15.71 -19.61
CA LEU A 6 5.87 -14.87 -19.81
C LEU A 6 5.79 -13.57 -18.97
N PHE A 7 4.60 -12.96 -18.90
CA PHE A 7 4.38 -11.78 -18.07
C PHE A 7 4.62 -12.07 -16.59
N ALA A 8 4.20 -13.24 -16.10
CA ALA A 8 4.44 -13.62 -14.71
C ALA A 8 5.94 -13.76 -14.41
N GLN A 9 6.75 -14.29 -15.35
CA GLN A 9 8.20 -14.39 -15.17
C GLN A 9 8.88 -13.02 -15.16
N ILE A 10 8.49 -12.13 -16.09
CA ILE A 10 9.01 -10.75 -16.14
C ILE A 10 8.66 -10.04 -14.82
N PHE A 11 7.40 -10.07 -14.41
CA PHE A 11 6.96 -9.43 -13.17
C PHE A 11 7.63 -9.98 -11.92
N ALA A 12 7.94 -11.28 -11.88
CA ALA A 12 8.64 -11.89 -10.76
C ALA A 12 10.10 -11.44 -10.63
N SER A 13 10.70 -10.95 -11.72
CA SER A 13 12.07 -10.41 -11.75
C SER A 13 12.15 -8.91 -11.44
N LEU A 14 11.02 -8.20 -11.45
CA LEU A 14 10.95 -6.78 -11.15
C LEU A 14 11.00 -6.50 -9.65
N HIS A 15 11.52 -5.34 -9.28
CA HIS A 15 11.35 -4.83 -7.91
C HIS A 15 9.87 -4.50 -7.65
N PRO A 16 9.33 -4.66 -6.42
CA PRO A 16 7.91 -4.42 -6.17
C PRO A 16 7.43 -3.01 -6.52
N LEU A 17 8.32 -2.02 -6.42
CA LEU A 17 8.03 -0.64 -6.84
C LEU A 17 7.79 -0.54 -8.36
N ASP A 18 8.61 -1.22 -9.16
CA ASP A 18 8.44 -1.21 -10.63
C ASP A 18 7.16 -1.91 -11.02
N LEU A 19 6.85 -3.02 -10.34
CA LEU A 19 5.60 -3.75 -10.55
C LEU A 19 4.36 -2.90 -10.18
N LEU A 20 4.48 -2.08 -9.13
CA LEU A 20 3.47 -1.09 -8.76
C LEU A 20 3.30 0.00 -9.83
N CYS A 21 4.40 0.47 -10.42
CA CYS A 21 4.34 1.39 -11.56
C CYS A 21 3.61 0.76 -12.76
N VAL A 22 3.95 -0.47 -13.14
CA VAL A 22 3.26 -1.23 -14.20
C VAL A 22 1.77 -1.34 -13.92
N PHE A 23 1.40 -1.68 -12.68
CA PHE A 23 0.00 -1.75 -12.23
C PHE A 23 -0.77 -0.42 -12.42
N ARG A 24 -0.11 0.73 -12.36
CA ARG A 24 -0.75 2.06 -12.49
C ARG A 24 -0.85 2.56 -13.93
N THR A 25 -0.05 2.03 -14.86
CA THR A 25 0.04 2.53 -16.25
C THR A 25 -1.28 2.45 -17.04
N THR A 26 -1.85 1.24 -17.22
CA THR A 26 -3.04 1.03 -18.06
C THR A 26 -4.03 0.07 -17.39
N LYS A 27 -5.31 0.14 -17.81
CA LYS A 27 -6.35 -0.78 -17.30
C LYS A 27 -6.05 -2.25 -17.63
N ILE A 28 -5.45 -2.51 -18.80
CA ILE A 28 -5.08 -3.86 -19.23
C ILE A 28 -3.95 -4.40 -18.35
N LEU A 29 -2.87 -3.63 -18.18
CA LEU A 29 -1.74 -4.04 -17.34
C LEU A 29 -2.15 -4.22 -15.89
N ARG A 30 -3.02 -3.35 -15.37
CA ARG A 30 -3.65 -3.53 -14.05
C ARG A 30 -4.34 -4.89 -13.91
N ALA A 31 -5.16 -5.28 -14.89
CA ALA A 31 -5.86 -6.57 -14.86
C ALA A 31 -4.88 -7.76 -14.92
N VAL A 32 -3.81 -7.66 -15.71
CA VAL A 32 -2.79 -8.71 -15.79
C VAL A 32 -2.00 -8.82 -14.48
N VAL A 33 -1.56 -7.70 -13.89
CA VAL A 33 -0.78 -7.67 -12.65
C VAL A 33 -1.59 -8.08 -11.42
N LEU A 34 -2.92 -7.92 -11.45
CA LEU A 34 -3.83 -8.41 -10.40
C LEU A 34 -4.36 -9.84 -10.65
N SER A 35 -4.01 -10.46 -11.77
CA SER A 35 -4.44 -11.82 -12.07
C SER A 35 -3.91 -12.81 -11.02
N ARG A 36 -4.63 -13.91 -10.78
CA ARG A 36 -4.17 -14.99 -9.88
C ARG A 36 -2.78 -15.51 -10.25
N SER A 37 -2.45 -15.55 -11.54
CA SER A 37 -1.14 -15.95 -12.05
C SER A 37 -0.03 -14.95 -11.74
N ALA A 38 -0.36 -13.66 -11.59
CA ALA A 38 0.61 -12.62 -11.22
C ALA A 38 0.77 -12.49 -9.70
N THR A 39 -0.16 -13.00 -8.89
CA THR A 39 -0.02 -13.04 -7.42
C THR A 39 1.25 -13.79 -6.98
N SER A 40 1.60 -14.89 -7.64
CA SER A 40 2.87 -15.60 -7.38
C SER A 40 4.08 -14.76 -7.78
N ALA A 41 3.99 -13.99 -8.88
CA ALA A 41 5.03 -13.08 -9.31
C ALA A 41 5.27 -11.96 -8.30
N TRP A 42 4.21 -11.37 -7.73
CA TRP A 42 4.30 -10.43 -6.62
C TRP A 42 5.00 -11.04 -5.41
N LYS A 43 4.58 -12.22 -4.95
CA LYS A 43 5.20 -12.90 -3.80
C LYS A 43 6.71 -13.12 -4.03
N ARG A 44 7.08 -13.54 -5.25
CA ARG A 44 8.48 -13.75 -5.63
C ARG A 44 9.27 -12.44 -5.68
N SER A 45 8.69 -11.39 -6.25
CA SER A 45 9.27 -10.04 -6.27
C SER A 45 9.55 -9.52 -4.86
N PHE A 46 8.59 -9.67 -3.92
CA PHE A 46 8.80 -9.31 -2.52
C PHE A 46 9.84 -10.19 -1.82
N SER A 47 9.89 -11.49 -2.09
CA SER A 47 10.88 -12.39 -1.48
C SER A 47 12.33 -12.10 -1.89
N ALA A 48 12.52 -11.39 -3.01
CA ALA A 48 13.84 -10.95 -3.46
C ALA A 48 14.34 -9.69 -2.72
N VAL A 49 13.47 -9.01 -1.96
CA VAL A 49 13.84 -7.82 -1.17
C VAL A 49 14.32 -8.25 0.22
N GLU A 50 15.52 -7.82 0.60
CA GLU A 50 16.09 -8.07 1.92
C GLU A 50 15.18 -7.49 3.02
N ALA A 51 14.92 -8.27 4.08
CA ALA A 51 14.01 -7.93 5.17
C ALA A 51 12.54 -7.65 4.76
N ALA A 52 12.05 -8.23 3.66
CA ALA A 52 10.64 -8.14 3.30
C ALA A 52 9.73 -8.70 4.43
N PRO A 53 8.77 -7.91 4.93
CA PRO A 53 7.81 -8.40 5.92
C PRO A 53 6.93 -9.47 5.29
N SER A 54 6.45 -10.41 6.10
CA SER A 54 5.39 -11.33 5.68
C SER A 54 4.20 -10.53 5.18
N ILE A 55 3.75 -10.80 3.95
CA ILE A 55 2.60 -10.12 3.34
C ILE A 55 1.37 -10.40 4.21
N PRO A 56 0.79 -9.39 4.88
CA PRO A 56 -0.42 -9.59 5.69
C PRO A 56 -1.64 -9.88 4.80
N ASP A 57 -2.58 -10.70 5.29
CA ASP A 57 -3.79 -11.05 4.53
C ASP A 57 -4.82 -9.91 4.47
N ASP A 58 -4.72 -8.91 5.36
CA ASP A 58 -5.63 -7.76 5.45
C ASP A 58 -5.33 -6.63 4.46
N ILE A 59 -4.22 -6.70 3.74
CA ILE A 59 -3.74 -5.66 2.82
C ILE A 59 -3.53 -6.21 1.41
N SER A 60 -4.03 -5.49 0.40
CA SER A 60 -3.73 -5.84 -0.99
C SER A 60 -2.24 -5.66 -1.29
N ILE A 61 -1.64 -6.57 -2.06
CA ILE A 61 -0.20 -6.53 -2.35
C ILE A 61 0.26 -5.19 -3.00
N PRO A 62 -0.49 -4.60 -3.97
CA PRO A 62 -0.11 -3.29 -4.53
C PRO A 62 -0.15 -2.18 -3.48
N HIS A 63 -1.07 -2.25 -2.52
CA HIS A 63 -1.15 -1.29 -1.42
C HIS A 63 0.04 -1.46 -0.46
N LEU A 64 0.40 -2.70 -0.13
CA LEU A 64 1.60 -2.99 0.65
C LEU A 64 2.87 -2.47 -0.05
N ALA A 65 2.99 -2.67 -1.37
CA ALA A 65 4.11 -2.14 -2.16
C ALA A 65 4.18 -0.61 -2.09
N SER A 66 3.02 0.07 -2.18
CA SER A 66 2.95 1.52 -2.03
C SER A 66 3.40 1.98 -0.64
N LEU A 67 2.98 1.30 0.42
CA LEU A 67 3.40 1.64 1.78
C LEU A 67 4.91 1.44 1.98
N MET A 68 5.47 0.36 1.46
CA MET A 68 6.88 0.02 1.65
C MET A 68 7.84 0.86 0.83
N PHE A 69 7.54 1.09 -0.45
CA PHE A 69 8.54 1.60 -1.41
C PHE A 69 8.28 3.02 -1.90
N GLU A 70 7.09 3.57 -1.67
CA GLU A 70 6.79 4.96 -2.03
C GLU A 70 6.83 5.87 -0.82
N ASN A 71 7.04 7.16 -1.04
CA ASN A 71 7.10 8.17 0.02
C ASN A 71 6.08 9.30 -0.19
N PHE A 72 4.93 8.98 -0.79
CA PHE A 72 3.89 9.96 -1.12
C PHE A 72 2.64 9.77 -0.28
N CYS A 73 2.00 10.88 0.06
CA CYS A 73 0.69 10.90 0.71
C CYS A 73 -0.35 10.32 -0.24
N GLN A 74 -1.13 9.35 0.23
CA GLN A 74 -2.15 8.69 -0.58
C GLN A 74 -3.29 9.61 -1.04
N TYR A 75 -3.47 10.77 -0.40
CA TYR A 75 -4.54 11.72 -0.73
C TYR A 75 -4.08 12.88 -1.62
N CYS A 76 -2.92 13.46 -1.33
CA CYS A 76 -2.45 14.67 -2.02
C CYS A 76 -1.17 14.48 -2.81
N LEU A 77 -0.59 13.27 -2.81
CA LEU A 77 0.64 12.88 -3.51
C LEU A 77 1.89 13.68 -3.13
N LYS A 78 1.81 14.58 -2.13
CA LYS A 78 2.98 15.26 -1.55
C LYS A 78 3.81 14.29 -0.72
N TYR A 79 5.10 14.60 -0.54
CA TYR A 79 6.01 13.81 0.26
C TYR A 79 5.47 13.55 1.69
N ALA A 80 5.49 12.28 2.09
CA ALA A 80 5.04 11.78 3.38
C ALA A 80 5.95 10.60 3.78
N PRO A 81 6.98 10.83 4.61
CA PRO A 81 7.98 9.80 4.93
C PRO A 81 7.47 8.73 5.90
N THR A 82 6.44 9.05 6.69
CA THR A 82 5.93 8.17 7.74
C THR A 82 4.80 7.28 7.22
N VAL A 83 4.92 5.99 7.47
CA VAL A 83 3.83 5.01 7.33
C VAL A 83 3.18 4.79 8.68
N TYR A 84 1.84 4.84 8.70
CA TYR A 84 1.03 4.43 9.83
C TYR A 84 0.57 2.99 9.59
N TRP A 85 1.40 2.04 10.03
CA TRP A 85 1.19 0.60 9.76
C TRP A 85 -0.11 0.05 10.34
N GLU A 86 -0.56 0.57 11.48
CA GLU A 86 -1.82 0.15 12.12
C GLU A 86 -3.05 0.57 11.33
N CYS A 87 -2.96 1.71 10.63
CA CYS A 87 -4.01 2.21 9.76
C CYS A 87 -3.80 1.79 8.30
N ARG A 88 -2.74 1.02 8.00
CA ARG A 88 -2.32 0.66 6.63
C ARG A 88 -2.25 1.88 5.69
N ALA A 89 -1.77 3.02 6.19
CA ALA A 89 -1.87 4.30 5.48
C ALA A 89 -0.58 5.11 5.51
N ARG A 90 -0.30 5.82 4.41
CA ARG A 90 0.78 6.81 4.31
C ARG A 90 0.16 8.17 4.00
N VAL A 91 0.15 9.04 4.99
CA VAL A 91 -0.61 10.30 4.94
C VAL A 91 0.25 11.44 5.51
N CYS A 92 0.33 12.56 4.79
CA CYS A 92 1.02 13.74 5.32
C CYS A 92 0.22 14.37 6.48
N LYS A 93 0.90 15.13 7.36
CA LYS A 93 0.27 15.76 8.54
C LYS A 93 -0.98 16.57 8.19
N HIS A 94 -0.95 17.29 7.07
CA HIS A 94 -2.07 18.11 6.61
C HIS A 94 -3.29 17.27 6.22
N CYS A 95 -3.09 16.23 5.40
CA CYS A 95 -4.17 15.32 5.03
C CYS A 95 -4.66 14.52 6.23
N LEU A 96 -3.79 14.13 7.16
CA LEU A 96 -4.19 13.45 8.38
C LEU A 96 -5.15 14.34 9.19
N TYR A 97 -4.82 15.61 9.37
CA TYR A 97 -5.70 16.57 10.06
C TYR A 97 -7.08 16.70 9.37
N ILE A 98 -7.10 16.91 8.04
CA ILE A 98 -8.35 17.05 7.28
C ILE A 98 -9.19 15.77 7.34
N GLN A 99 -8.58 14.61 7.08
CA GLN A 99 -9.30 13.35 7.03
C GLN A 99 -9.83 12.98 8.42
N CYS A 100 -9.02 13.09 9.48
CA CYS A 100 -9.48 12.82 10.84
C CYS A 100 -10.66 13.71 11.26
N VAL A 101 -10.71 14.98 10.84
CA VAL A 101 -11.84 15.87 11.15
C VAL A 101 -13.12 15.45 10.40
N ARG A 102 -13.02 15.06 9.12
CA ARG A 102 -14.18 14.59 8.34
C ARG A 102 -14.82 13.34 8.94
N TYR A 103 -14.03 12.41 9.48
CA TYR A 103 -14.55 11.20 10.12
C TYR A 103 -15.27 11.46 11.45
N VAL A 104 -14.90 12.51 12.20
CA VAL A 104 -15.54 12.84 13.49
C VAL A 104 -16.89 13.55 13.30
N THR A 105 -17.10 14.22 12.16
CA THR A 105 -18.33 14.97 11.89
C THR A 105 -19.48 14.16 11.31
N ASP A 106 -19.24 12.93 10.83
CA ASP A 106 -20.28 12.07 10.23
C ASP A 106 -20.79 11.03 11.26
N ARG A 107 -22.01 11.26 11.76
CA ARG A 107 -22.60 10.75 13.02
C ARG A 107 -22.86 9.23 13.15
N SER A 108 -22.17 8.35 12.42
CA SER A 108 -22.50 6.90 12.43
C SER A 108 -21.32 5.92 12.35
N ILE A 109 -20.06 6.35 12.38
CA ILE A 109 -18.90 5.43 12.30
C ILE A 109 -17.94 5.64 13.48
N ALA A 110 -18.52 5.66 14.68
CA ALA A 110 -17.80 5.72 15.95
C ALA A 110 -17.12 4.39 16.33
N LEU A 111 -17.06 3.37 15.46
CA LEU A 111 -16.55 2.04 15.86
C LEU A 111 -15.33 1.54 15.07
N THR A 112 -14.88 2.23 14.01
CA THR A 112 -13.67 1.83 13.26
C THR A 112 -12.54 2.87 13.27
N CYS A 113 -12.78 4.06 13.83
CA CYS A 113 -11.78 5.14 13.91
C CYS A 113 -11.45 5.60 15.35
N PHE A 114 -11.80 4.84 16.38
CA PHE A 114 -11.49 5.21 17.77
C PHE A 114 -10.00 5.17 18.15
N SER A 115 -9.10 4.80 17.25
CA SER A 115 -7.65 4.80 17.49
C SER A 115 -6.80 5.60 16.48
N ALA A 116 -7.27 5.96 15.29
CA ALA A 116 -6.32 6.44 14.27
C ALA A 116 -5.67 7.81 14.57
N ALA A 117 -6.40 8.77 15.19
CA ALA A 117 -5.92 10.16 15.31
C ALA A 117 -5.17 10.47 16.62
N THR A 118 -5.56 9.82 17.72
CA THR A 118 -4.99 10.02 19.07
C THR A 118 -3.97 8.94 19.44
N TRP A 119 -4.00 7.77 18.78
CA TRP A 119 -3.10 6.65 19.07
C TRP A 119 -1.79 6.72 18.26
N CYS A 120 -1.84 7.09 16.97
CA CYS A 120 -0.65 7.17 16.10
C CYS A 120 0.43 8.15 16.58
N ARG A 121 0.08 9.20 17.35
CA ARG A 121 1.07 10.12 17.94
C ARG A 121 1.65 9.65 19.27
N LYS A 122 0.93 8.83 20.05
CA LYS A 122 1.34 8.47 21.41
C LYS A 122 2.37 7.35 21.50
N ARG A 123 2.64 6.60 20.42
CA ARG A 123 3.55 5.44 20.44
C ARG A 123 4.88 5.62 19.69
N GLN A 124 5.10 6.76 19.03
CA GLN A 124 6.38 7.07 18.36
C GLN A 124 7.44 7.64 19.31
N SER A 125 7.14 7.75 20.61
CA SER A 125 8.03 8.26 21.67
C SER A 125 8.57 7.17 22.60
N SER A 126 8.55 5.90 22.18
CA SER A 126 9.12 4.79 22.94
C SER A 126 9.83 3.80 22.02
N ILE A 127 10.83 4.32 21.30
CA ILE A 127 12.12 3.67 20.96
C ILE A 127 13.16 4.77 21.13
#